data_AF-A0A959RIU2-F1
#
_entry.id   AF-A0A959RIU2-F1
#
_cell.length_a   1.000
_cell.length_b   1.000
_cell.length_c   1.000
_cell.angle_alpha   90.00
_cell.angle_beta   90.00
_cell.angle_gamma   90.00
#
_symmetry.space_group_name_H-M   'P 1'
#
loop_
_entity.id
_entity.type
_entity.pdbx_description
1 polymer ?
#
loop_
_entity_poly.entity_id
_entity_poly.type
_entity_poly.pdbx_seq_one_letter_code
_entity_poly.pdbx_strand_id
1 'polypeptide(L)'
;RSSMGNTVTKYPIKTVKMLEAGTSTIGGQDLWYDEKFGRLNRENKGKYLGNFEADDKIIIFYTDGNYEMTDQELTQKIDADNIVAIEKMDPEKIISAIYVDKKANHFMVKRFQIATTSLKTKISCIKAGKGNYLAMISTDAEPILAVQQGRGAQIRKGKLKIAKMATVKTYRAVGSKLVEFSKSTTMEWVQSKENVTQTELFD
;
A
#
# COMPACT_ATOMS: atom_id res chain seq x y z
N ARG A 1 -21.92 -23.84 -68.87
CA ARG A 1 -20.75 -23.69 -67.98
C ARG A 1 -20.99 -22.47 -67.11
N SER A 2 -21.27 -22.72 -65.84
CA SER A 2 -21.75 -21.80 -64.81
C SER A 2 -20.63 -20.85 -64.37
N SER A 3 -20.85 -19.55 -64.54
CA SER A 3 -20.07 -18.50 -63.89
C SER A 3 -20.59 -18.35 -62.46
N MET A 4 -19.80 -18.84 -61.50
CA MET A 4 -20.07 -18.67 -60.07
C MET A 4 -19.73 -17.23 -59.69
N GLY A 5 -20.75 -16.44 -59.36
CA GLY A 5 -20.62 -15.08 -58.89
C GLY A 5 -19.89 -15.02 -57.55
N ASN A 6 -19.03 -14.02 -57.39
CA ASN A 6 -18.39 -13.75 -56.12
C ASN A 6 -19.45 -13.14 -55.18
N THR A 7 -19.81 -13.88 -54.14
CA THR A 7 -20.78 -13.47 -53.13
C THR A 7 -20.17 -12.39 -52.24
N VAL A 8 -20.64 -11.16 -52.39
CA VAL A 8 -20.39 -10.08 -51.44
C VAL A 8 -21.06 -10.44 -50.12
N THR A 9 -20.26 -10.76 -49.10
CA THR A 9 -20.76 -11.06 -47.77
C THR A 9 -21.20 -9.78 -47.06
N LYS A 10 -22.50 -9.70 -46.74
CA LYS A 10 -23.15 -8.58 -46.06
C LYS A 10 -22.99 -8.66 -44.54
N TYR A 11 -21.76 -8.74 -44.03
CA TYR A 11 -21.50 -8.68 -42.60
C TYR A 11 -21.11 -7.25 -42.19
N PRO A 12 -21.87 -6.59 -41.30
CA PRO A 12 -21.37 -5.39 -40.65
C PRO A 12 -20.18 -5.78 -39.78
N ILE A 13 -19.04 -5.12 -40.03
CA ILE A 13 -17.83 -5.28 -39.24
C ILE A 13 -18.17 -4.83 -37.82
N LYS A 14 -18.35 -5.79 -36.90
CA LYS A 14 -18.45 -5.51 -35.47
C LYS A 14 -17.06 -5.15 -34.96
N THR A 15 -17.02 -4.08 -34.18
CA THR A 15 -15.92 -3.62 -33.34
C THR A 15 -14.75 -2.97 -34.07
N VAL A 16 -14.83 -1.64 -34.18
CA VAL A 16 -13.66 -0.77 -34.29
C VAL A 16 -12.86 -0.95 -33.00
N LYS A 17 -11.71 -1.62 -33.10
CA LYS A 17 -10.73 -1.70 -32.01
C LYS A 17 -10.07 -0.33 -31.96
N MET A 18 -10.51 0.50 -31.02
CA MET A 18 -9.89 1.79 -30.73
C MET A 18 -8.50 1.52 -30.15
N LEU A 19 -7.49 1.56 -31.02
CA LEU A 19 -6.08 1.72 -30.63
C LEU A 19 -5.81 3.21 -30.55
N GLU A 20 -6.53 3.90 -29.67
CA GLU A 20 -6.19 5.26 -29.31
C GLU A 20 -5.54 5.17 -27.93
N ALA A 21 -4.22 4.98 -27.94
CA ALA A 21 -3.39 5.43 -26.84
C ALA A 21 -3.53 6.96 -26.82
N GLY A 22 -4.63 7.42 -26.23
CA GLY A 22 -4.85 8.82 -25.95
C GLY A 22 -3.72 9.27 -25.04
N THR A 23 -2.78 9.99 -25.62
CA THR A 23 -1.75 10.73 -24.91
C THR A 23 -2.48 11.60 -23.89
N SER A 24 -2.38 11.26 -22.61
CA SER A 24 -3.06 11.92 -21.50
C SER A 24 -2.75 13.42 -21.50
N THR A 25 -3.66 14.22 -22.05
CA THR A 25 -3.60 15.70 -22.02
C THR A 25 -4.28 16.32 -20.81
N ILE A 26 -4.78 15.50 -19.87
CA ILE A 26 -5.16 15.96 -18.54
C ILE A 26 -4.04 15.48 -17.63
N GLY A 27 -3.18 16.40 -17.17
CA GLY A 27 -2.15 16.07 -16.19
C GLY A 27 -2.80 15.47 -14.93
N GLY A 28 -2.11 14.53 -14.30
CA GLY A 28 -2.57 13.91 -13.07
C GLY A 28 -2.93 14.93 -11.99
N GLN A 29 -3.82 14.52 -11.09
CA GLN A 29 -4.40 15.37 -10.06
C GLN A 29 -3.78 15.03 -8.71
N ASP A 30 -3.37 16.06 -7.99
CA ASP A 30 -2.89 15.89 -6.64
C ASP A 30 -4.04 15.53 -5.69
N LEU A 31 -3.80 14.53 -4.85
CA LEU A 31 -4.75 14.08 -3.83
C LEU A 31 -4.14 14.15 -2.44
N TRP A 32 -4.98 14.56 -1.50
CA TRP A 32 -4.69 14.57 -0.08
C TRP A 32 -5.74 13.76 0.67
N TYR A 33 -5.34 13.19 1.80
CA TYR A 33 -6.20 12.51 2.73
C TYR A 33 -6.41 13.38 3.97
N ASP A 34 -7.67 13.74 4.21
CA ASP A 34 -8.09 14.43 5.43
C ASP A 34 -8.34 13.40 6.53
N GLU A 35 -7.41 13.31 7.48
CA GLU A 35 -7.47 12.40 8.62
C GLU A 35 -8.63 12.71 9.58
N LYS A 36 -9.10 13.96 9.62
CA LYS A 36 -10.16 14.39 10.53
C LYS A 36 -11.54 13.96 10.05
N PHE A 37 -11.78 14.06 8.74
CA PHE A 37 -13.08 13.67 8.15
C PHE A 37 -13.06 12.28 7.52
N GLY A 38 -11.88 11.67 7.36
CA GLY A 38 -11.71 10.39 6.71
C GLY A 38 -12.08 10.44 5.23
N ARG A 39 -11.63 11.47 4.51
CA ARG A 39 -12.00 11.68 3.10
C ARG A 39 -10.83 12.16 2.27
N LEU A 40 -10.89 11.86 0.97
CA LEU A 40 -9.96 12.42 0.00
C LEU A 40 -10.38 13.85 -0.38
N ASN A 41 -9.39 14.70 -0.67
CA ASN A 41 -9.61 16.05 -1.17
C ASN A 41 -8.50 16.45 -2.15
N ARG A 42 -8.71 17.59 -2.81
CA ARG A 42 -7.78 18.22 -3.76
C ARG A 42 -7.33 19.61 -3.29
N GLU A 43 -7.57 19.94 -2.02
CA GLU A 43 -7.45 21.29 -1.48
C GLU A 43 -6.20 21.47 -0.61
N ASN A 44 -5.19 20.60 -0.75
CA ASN A 44 -3.98 20.61 0.08
C ASN A 44 -4.27 20.53 1.59
N LYS A 45 -5.29 19.76 1.97
CA LYS A 45 -5.69 19.55 3.37
C LYS A 45 -5.36 18.14 3.82
N GLY A 46 -4.54 18.03 4.85
CA GLY A 46 -4.14 16.75 5.43
C GLY A 46 -2.91 16.14 4.74
N LYS A 47 -2.87 14.82 4.67
CA LYS A 47 -1.70 14.08 4.20
C LYS A 47 -1.66 14.01 2.68
N TYR A 48 -0.59 14.51 2.05
CA TYR A 48 -0.38 14.36 0.61
C TYR A 48 -0.18 12.88 0.24
N LEU A 49 -0.93 12.40 -0.76
CA LEU A 49 -0.85 11.02 -1.25
C LEU A 49 -0.04 10.90 -2.54
N GLY A 50 0.12 12.00 -3.29
CA GLY A 50 0.79 12.02 -4.58
C GLY A 50 -0.08 12.61 -5.69
N ASN A 51 0.48 12.61 -6.89
CA ASN A 51 -0.19 12.96 -8.13
C ASN A 51 -0.80 11.70 -8.77
N PHE A 52 -2.06 11.76 -9.20
CA PHE A 52 -2.84 10.62 -9.67
C PHE A 52 -3.36 10.81 -11.09
N GLU A 53 -3.03 9.86 -11.96
CA GLU A 53 -3.64 9.68 -13.27
C GLU A 53 -4.99 8.96 -13.13
N ALA A 54 -5.83 8.97 -14.17
CA ALA A 54 -7.18 8.38 -14.10
C ALA A 54 -7.22 6.90 -13.65
N ASP A 55 -6.20 6.12 -14.03
CA ASP A 55 -6.10 4.70 -13.72
C ASP A 55 -5.36 4.39 -12.41
N ASP A 56 -4.77 5.40 -11.76
CA ASP A 56 -4.10 5.21 -10.49
C ASP A 56 -5.09 4.87 -9.38
N LYS A 57 -4.62 4.09 -8.41
CA LYS A 57 -5.41 3.61 -7.27
C LYS A 57 -4.73 3.96 -5.97
N ILE A 58 -5.50 3.92 -4.89
CA ILE A 58 -5.03 4.16 -3.53
C ILE A 58 -5.04 2.84 -2.78
N ILE A 59 -4.01 2.60 -1.98
CA ILE A 59 -3.95 1.45 -1.07
C ILE A 59 -4.08 1.94 0.37
N ILE A 60 -4.93 1.27 1.13
CA ILE A 60 -5.23 1.58 2.52
C ILE A 60 -4.94 0.33 3.35
N PHE A 61 -4.16 0.49 4.41
CA PHE A 61 -3.86 -0.56 5.38
C PHE A 61 -4.56 -0.25 6.69
N TYR A 62 -5.29 -1.22 7.21
CA TYR A 62 -6.06 -1.09 8.43
C TYR A 62 -5.39 -1.78 9.63
N THR A 63 -5.72 -1.32 10.84
CA THR A 63 -5.22 -1.84 12.12
C THR A 63 -5.61 -3.30 12.35
N ASP A 64 -6.76 -3.73 11.82
CA ASP A 64 -7.22 -5.13 11.82
C ASP A 64 -6.37 -6.06 10.91
N GLY A 65 -5.43 -5.48 10.16
CA GLY A 65 -4.53 -6.17 9.23
C GLY A 65 -5.16 -6.54 7.90
N ASN A 66 -6.30 -5.94 7.56
CA ASN A 66 -6.81 -5.91 6.21
C ASN A 66 -6.17 -4.76 5.43
N TYR A 67 -6.00 -4.96 4.12
CA TYR A 67 -5.75 -3.87 3.18
C TYR A 67 -6.93 -3.78 2.20
N GLU A 68 -7.11 -2.60 1.63
CA GLU A 68 -8.14 -2.31 0.66
C GLU A 68 -7.58 -1.39 -0.41
N MET A 69 -7.90 -1.71 -1.66
CA MET A 69 -7.56 -0.86 -2.80
C MET A 69 -8.79 -0.09 -3.22
N THR A 70 -8.67 1.22 -3.40
CA THR A 70 -9.80 2.08 -3.77
C THR A 70 -9.44 3.03 -4.91
N ASP A 71 -10.48 3.60 -5.50
CA ASP A 71 -10.39 4.65 -6.50
C ASP A 71 -10.20 6.03 -5.85
N GLN A 72 -10.20 7.07 -6.67
CA GLN A 72 -9.93 8.44 -6.27
C GLN A 72 -11.22 9.22 -5.91
N GLU A 73 -12.30 8.51 -5.56
CA GLU A 73 -13.59 9.15 -5.29
C GLU A 73 -13.54 9.98 -4.00
N LEU A 74 -13.85 11.28 -4.09
CA LEU A 74 -13.74 12.22 -2.96
C LEU A 74 -14.87 12.07 -1.93
N THR A 75 -16.02 11.53 -2.36
CA THR A 75 -17.20 11.34 -1.50
C THR A 75 -17.07 10.11 -0.59
N GLN A 76 -16.14 9.21 -0.91
CA GLN A 76 -15.93 7.98 -0.15
C GLN A 76 -15.50 8.30 1.28
N LYS A 77 -16.12 7.65 2.25
CA LYS A 77 -15.72 7.74 3.66
C LYS A 77 -14.77 6.60 3.97
N ILE A 78 -13.56 6.94 4.36
CA ILE A 78 -12.52 6.04 4.85
C ILE A 78 -12.56 6.07 6.38
N ASP A 79 -12.43 4.90 6.99
CA ASP A 79 -12.45 4.73 8.44
C ASP A 79 -11.12 5.16 9.07
N ALA A 80 -10.99 6.47 9.33
CA ALA A 80 -9.76 7.11 9.79
C ALA A 80 -9.18 6.50 11.08
N ASP A 81 -10.05 6.08 12.01
CA ASP A 81 -9.65 5.53 13.32
C ASP A 81 -8.89 4.20 13.20
N ASN A 82 -9.06 3.50 12.08
CA ASN A 82 -8.50 2.18 11.85
C ASN A 82 -7.42 2.16 10.78
N ILE A 83 -6.88 3.32 10.34
CA ILE A 83 -5.81 3.35 9.32
C ILE A 83 -4.43 3.25 9.97
N VAL A 84 -3.60 2.36 9.44
CA VAL A 84 -2.16 2.29 9.71
C VAL A 84 -1.36 3.07 8.67
N ALA A 85 -1.73 2.94 7.40
CA ALA A 85 -1.09 3.65 6.30
C ALA A 85 -2.07 3.83 5.13
N ILE A 86 -1.93 4.96 4.44
CA ILE A 86 -2.60 5.29 3.19
C ILE A 86 -1.59 5.95 2.26
N GLU A 87 -1.52 5.46 1.03
CA GLU A 87 -0.58 5.91 -0.01
C GLU A 87 -1.09 5.56 -1.42
N LYS A 88 -0.45 6.15 -2.44
CA LYS A 88 -0.65 5.75 -3.84
C LYS A 88 -0.23 4.30 -4.05
N MET A 89 -1.09 3.51 -4.69
CA MET A 89 -0.80 2.10 -4.98
C MET A 89 0.23 2.00 -6.09
N ASP A 90 1.27 1.20 -5.84
CA ASP A 90 2.27 0.81 -6.82
C ASP A 90 2.37 -0.73 -6.84
N PRO A 91 2.01 -1.40 -7.94
CA PRO A 91 2.04 -2.87 -8.04
C PRO A 91 3.43 -3.48 -7.90
N GLU A 92 4.49 -2.74 -8.24
CA GLU A 92 5.87 -3.25 -8.24
C GLU A 92 6.52 -3.16 -6.85
N LYS A 93 6.01 -2.26 -6.00
CA LYS A 93 6.56 -2.04 -4.65
C LYS A 93 6.33 -3.23 -3.73
N ILE A 94 7.36 -3.53 -2.95
CA ILE A 94 7.32 -4.55 -1.90
C ILE A 94 6.86 -3.88 -0.62
N ILE A 95 5.75 -4.36 -0.07
CA ILE A 95 5.23 -3.92 1.22
C ILE A 95 5.87 -4.73 2.33
N SER A 96 6.45 -4.03 3.29
CA SER A 96 6.98 -4.58 4.53
C SER A 96 6.01 -4.30 5.67
N ALA A 97 5.29 -5.33 6.10
CA ALA A 97 4.31 -5.26 7.17
C ALA A 97 4.85 -5.86 8.47
N ILE A 98 4.71 -5.11 9.56
CA ILE A 98 4.97 -5.59 10.91
C ILE A 98 3.64 -5.70 11.64
N TYR A 99 3.35 -6.88 12.17
CA TYR A 99 2.11 -7.18 12.85
C TYR A 99 2.35 -7.97 14.12
N VAL A 100 1.38 -7.97 15.02
CA VAL A 100 1.47 -8.71 16.29
C VAL A 100 0.68 -10.01 16.17
N ASP A 101 1.33 -11.14 16.46
CA ASP A 101 0.63 -12.39 16.78
C ASP A 101 0.50 -12.49 18.30
N LYS A 102 -0.70 -12.19 18.82
CA LYS A 102 -0.97 -12.21 20.27
C LYS A 102 -0.93 -13.61 20.86
N LYS A 103 -1.31 -14.62 20.10
CA LYS A 103 -1.25 -16.00 20.58
C LYS A 103 0.21 -16.44 20.78
N ALA A 104 1.09 -16.01 19.88
CA ALA A 104 2.52 -16.29 19.98
C ALA A 104 3.30 -15.26 20.83
N ASN A 105 2.68 -14.15 21.24
CA ASN A 105 3.34 -13.02 21.90
C ASN A 105 4.62 -12.54 21.20
N HIS A 106 4.55 -12.40 19.88
CA HIS A 106 5.69 -11.93 19.09
C HIS A 106 5.25 -10.86 18.08
N PHE A 107 6.16 -9.92 17.81
CA PHE A 107 6.10 -9.14 16.58
C PHE A 107 6.56 -10.02 15.43
N MET A 108 5.79 -10.00 14.35
CA MET A 108 6.03 -10.71 13.11
C MET A 108 6.33 -9.69 12.02
N VAL A 109 7.15 -10.08 11.06
CA VAL A 109 7.44 -9.28 9.87
C VAL A 109 7.14 -10.08 8.61
N LYS A 110 6.53 -9.43 7.64
CA LYS A 110 6.19 -10.03 6.35
C LYS A 110 6.44 -9.05 5.22
N ARG A 111 7.06 -9.54 4.16
CA ARG A 111 7.25 -8.80 2.92
C ARG A 111 6.42 -9.44 1.82
N PHE A 112 5.65 -8.65 1.09
CA PHE A 112 4.78 -9.13 0.02
C PHE A 112 4.49 -8.04 -1.00
N GLN A 113 4.07 -8.44 -2.20
CA GLN A 113 3.52 -7.54 -3.21
C GLN A 113 2.01 -7.69 -3.25
N ILE A 114 1.31 -6.62 -3.63
CA ILE A 114 -0.14 -6.69 -3.88
C ILE A 114 -0.37 -7.38 -5.21
N ALA A 115 -1.11 -8.49 -5.18
CA ALA A 115 -1.50 -9.22 -6.39
C ALA A 115 -2.97 -9.01 -6.77
N THR A 116 -3.73 -8.26 -5.97
CA THR A 116 -5.16 -8.09 -6.14
C THR A 116 -5.48 -6.89 -7.03
N THR A 117 -6.41 -7.07 -7.96
CA THR A 117 -6.97 -6.00 -8.81
C THR A 117 -8.36 -5.52 -8.37
N SER A 118 -9.03 -6.26 -7.46
CA SER A 118 -10.34 -5.91 -6.93
C SER A 118 -10.32 -4.62 -6.11
N LEU A 119 -11.24 -3.71 -6.43
CA LEU A 119 -11.46 -2.48 -5.68
C LEU A 119 -12.46 -2.68 -4.55
N LYS A 120 -12.37 -1.84 -3.51
CA LYS A 120 -13.31 -1.74 -2.38
C LYS A 120 -13.56 -3.06 -1.66
N THR A 121 -12.58 -3.95 -1.71
CA THR A 121 -12.61 -5.28 -1.09
C THR A 121 -11.50 -5.38 -0.06
N LYS A 122 -11.88 -5.64 1.20
CA LYS A 122 -10.92 -5.84 2.28
C LYS A 122 -10.30 -7.23 2.19
N ILE A 123 -8.97 -7.29 2.18
CA ILE A 123 -8.21 -8.55 2.13
C ILE A 123 -7.22 -8.60 3.27
N SER A 124 -7.22 -9.70 4.02
CA SER A 124 -6.31 -9.87 5.14
C SER A 124 -4.88 -10.17 4.66
N CYS A 125 -3.90 -9.43 5.18
CA CYS A 125 -2.47 -9.66 4.94
C CYS A 125 -1.75 -10.26 6.16
N ILE A 126 -2.44 -10.36 7.31
CA ILE A 126 -1.89 -10.93 8.54
C ILE A 126 -2.53 -12.28 8.86
N LYS A 127 -1.93 -13.01 9.79
CA LYS A 127 -2.52 -14.25 10.30
C LYS A 127 -3.78 -13.93 11.12
N ALA A 128 -4.90 -14.52 10.74
CA ALA A 128 -6.14 -14.42 11.50
C ALA A 128 -5.95 -14.90 12.95
N GLY A 129 -6.45 -14.14 13.91
CA GLY A 129 -6.35 -14.46 15.32
C GLY A 129 -6.92 -13.35 16.19
N LYS A 130 -7.53 -13.72 17.32
CA LYS A 130 -8.11 -12.75 18.26
C LYS A 130 -7.02 -11.84 18.83
N GLY A 131 -7.17 -10.54 18.63
CA GLY A 131 -6.25 -9.52 19.13
C GLY A 131 -4.98 -9.33 18.29
N ASN A 132 -4.82 -10.05 17.18
CA ASN A 132 -3.78 -9.74 16.21
C ASN A 132 -4.11 -8.40 15.54
N TYR A 133 -3.09 -7.58 15.31
CA TYR A 133 -3.25 -6.30 14.66
C TYR A 133 -2.00 -5.94 13.87
N LEU A 134 -2.18 -5.12 12.85
CA LEU A 134 -1.10 -4.54 12.06
C LEU A 134 -0.53 -3.33 12.81
N ALA A 135 0.78 -3.34 13.06
CA ALA A 135 1.44 -2.29 13.83
C ALA A 135 1.98 -1.17 12.94
N MET A 136 2.64 -1.54 11.83
CA MET A 136 3.22 -0.57 10.90
C MET A 136 3.49 -1.18 9.52
N ILE A 137 3.55 -0.30 8.53
CA ILE A 137 3.84 -0.60 7.12
C ILE A 137 5.00 0.28 6.66
N SER A 138 5.85 -0.25 5.78
CA SER A 138 6.75 0.54 4.92
C SER A 138 6.73 -0.03 3.51
N THR A 139 6.81 0.84 2.51
CA THR A 139 6.92 0.52 1.08
C THR A 139 8.32 0.73 0.52
N ASP A 140 9.31 0.99 1.40
CA ASP A 140 10.70 1.14 1.00
C ASP A 140 11.28 -0.21 0.56
N ALA A 141 12.15 -0.19 -0.46
CA ALA A 141 12.79 -1.41 -0.97
C ALA A 141 13.70 -2.07 0.10
N GLU A 142 14.44 -1.26 0.86
CA GLU A 142 15.32 -1.68 1.95
C GLU A 142 14.95 -1.03 3.28
N PRO A 143 13.82 -1.40 3.91
CA PRO A 143 13.38 -0.74 5.12
C PRO A 143 14.28 -1.10 6.31
N ILE A 144 14.68 -0.08 7.06
CA ILE A 144 15.45 -0.22 8.29
C ILE A 144 14.53 0.13 9.47
N LEU A 145 14.34 -0.83 10.36
CA LEU A 145 13.54 -0.65 11.56
C LEU A 145 14.43 -0.38 12.77
N ALA A 146 14.25 0.76 13.43
CA ALA A 146 14.81 0.99 14.76
C ALA A 146 13.87 0.39 15.80
N VAL A 147 14.39 -0.53 16.62
CA VAL A 147 13.66 -1.15 17.73
C VAL A 147 14.31 -0.74 19.03
N GLN A 148 13.51 -0.29 19.98
CA GLN A 148 13.96 -0.04 21.35
C GLN A 148 13.14 -0.90 22.30
N GLN A 149 13.79 -1.64 23.19
CA GLN A 149 13.13 -2.53 24.14
C GLN A 149 13.83 -2.46 25.50
N GLY A 150 13.03 -2.38 26.58
CA GLY A 150 13.52 -2.29 27.95
C GLY A 150 12.84 -1.16 28.71
N ARG A 151 13.23 -0.96 29.98
CA ARG A 151 12.74 0.14 30.83
C ARG A 151 13.92 0.83 31.52
N GLY A 152 13.84 2.15 31.64
CA GLY A 152 14.85 2.96 32.33
C GLY A 152 16.26 2.77 31.75
N ALA A 153 17.23 2.46 32.62
CA ALA A 153 18.63 2.31 32.24
C ALA A 153 18.93 1.06 31.37
N GLN A 154 17.99 0.12 31.23
CA GLN A 154 18.19 -1.13 30.47
C GLN A 154 17.59 -1.09 29.05
N ILE A 155 17.36 0.10 28.47
CA ILE A 155 16.88 0.22 27.09
C ILE A 155 17.95 -0.29 26.13
N ARG A 156 17.61 -1.34 25.39
CA ARG A 156 18.41 -1.85 24.27
C ARG A 156 17.86 -1.27 22.99
N LYS A 157 18.73 -0.61 22.21
CA LYS A 157 18.41 -0.09 20.88
C LYS A 157 19.07 -0.97 19.83
N GLY A 158 18.34 -1.30 18.77
CA GLY A 158 18.84 -2.06 17.64
C GLY A 158 18.27 -1.54 16.33
N LYS A 159 19.04 -1.65 15.25
CA LYS A 159 18.55 -1.40 13.90
C LYS A 159 18.48 -2.73 13.15
N LEU A 160 17.32 -3.02 12.58
CA LEU A 160 17.04 -4.26 11.85
C LEU A 160 16.80 -3.94 10.38
N LYS A 161 17.59 -4.57 9.49
CA LYS A 161 17.35 -4.51 8.05
C LYS A 161 16.28 -5.53 7.68
N ILE A 162 15.06 -5.07 7.44
CA ILE A 162 13.90 -5.96 7.24
C ILE A 162 14.06 -6.82 5.99
N ALA A 163 14.67 -6.28 4.94
CA ALA A 163 14.94 -7.02 3.71
C ALA A 163 15.85 -8.25 3.91
N LYS A 164 16.71 -8.25 4.94
CA LYS A 164 17.55 -9.40 5.29
C LYS A 164 16.85 -10.43 6.18
N MET A 165 15.81 -10.02 6.92
CA MET A 165 15.10 -10.88 7.87
C MET A 165 13.92 -11.62 7.25
N ALA A 166 13.31 -11.05 6.21
CA ALA A 166 12.17 -11.62 5.52
C ALA A 166 12.39 -11.60 4.01
N THR A 167 12.16 -12.75 3.37
CA THR A 167 12.03 -12.83 1.92
C THR A 167 10.65 -12.36 1.49
N VAL A 168 10.53 -11.93 0.23
CA VAL A 168 9.23 -11.62 -0.37
C VAL A 168 8.42 -12.91 -0.48
N LYS A 169 7.21 -12.90 0.07
CA LYS A 169 6.26 -14.02 0.05
C LYS A 169 4.92 -13.53 -0.50
N THR A 170 3.98 -14.47 -0.66
CA THR A 170 2.60 -14.13 -1.01
C THR A 170 1.88 -13.43 0.14
N TYR A 171 0.87 -12.63 -0.19
CA TYR A 171 0.03 -11.94 0.80
C TYR A 171 -0.74 -12.89 1.74
N ARG A 172 -0.81 -14.20 1.45
CA ARG A 172 -1.41 -15.22 2.34
C ARG A 172 -0.41 -15.91 3.26
N ALA A 173 0.89 -15.81 2.98
CA ALA A 173 1.91 -16.51 3.76
C ALA A 173 2.03 -15.95 5.19
N VAL A 174 2.44 -16.79 6.14
CA VAL A 174 2.76 -16.33 7.50
C VAL A 174 4.12 -15.64 7.50
N GLY A 175 4.21 -14.53 8.24
CA GLY A 175 5.45 -13.77 8.45
C GLY A 175 6.51 -14.53 9.25
N SER A 176 7.70 -13.94 9.33
CA SER A 176 8.81 -14.41 10.15
C SER A 176 8.78 -13.73 11.52
N LYS A 177 9.27 -14.40 12.56
CA LYS A 177 9.45 -13.79 13.89
C LYS A 177 10.45 -12.64 13.82
N LEU A 178 10.08 -11.48 14.33
CA LEU A 178 10.93 -10.29 14.41
C LEU A 178 11.54 -10.18 15.81
N VAL A 179 10.72 -9.87 16.80
CA VAL A 179 11.12 -9.74 18.22
C VAL A 179 9.98 -10.19 19.12
N GLU A 180 10.28 -10.42 20.40
CA GLU A 180 9.25 -10.73 21.39
C GLU A 180 8.34 -9.53 21.66
N PHE A 181 7.04 -9.79 21.83
CA PHE A 181 6.09 -8.74 22.12
C PHE A 181 6.30 -8.25 23.56
N SER A 182 6.69 -7.00 23.71
CA SER A 182 6.68 -6.30 24.99
C SER A 182 5.95 -4.98 24.83
N LYS A 183 5.15 -4.60 25.85
CA LYS A 183 4.47 -3.30 25.89
C LYS A 183 5.45 -2.11 25.90
N SER A 184 6.70 -2.36 26.29
CA SER A 184 7.78 -1.35 26.26
C SER A 184 8.51 -1.26 24.92
N THR A 185 8.19 -2.14 23.96
CA THR A 185 8.85 -2.12 22.66
C THR A 185 8.32 -0.96 21.84
N THR A 186 9.20 -0.03 21.49
CA THR A 186 8.92 1.02 20.51
C THR A 186 9.64 0.71 19.21
N MET A 187 8.98 1.00 18.09
CA MET A 187 9.47 0.70 16.75
C MET A 187 9.25 1.91 15.86
N GLU A 188 10.28 2.30 15.11
CA GLU A 188 10.23 3.44 14.19
C GLU A 188 10.97 3.08 12.91
N TRP A 189 10.40 3.46 11.76
CA TRP A 189 11.11 3.35 10.49
C TRP A 189 12.20 4.41 10.43
N VAL A 190 13.43 3.98 10.17
CA VAL A 190 14.53 4.91 9.92
C VAL A 190 14.41 5.38 8.49
N GLN A 191 14.08 6.67 8.29
CA GLN A 191 14.06 7.24 6.95
C GLN A 191 15.46 7.16 6.34
N SER A 192 15.56 6.49 5.19
CA SER A 192 16.72 6.60 4.32
C SER A 192 16.76 8.02 3.76
N LYS A 193 17.95 8.62 3.71
CA LYS A 193 18.17 10.01 3.28
C LYS A 193 17.76 10.31 1.82
N GLU A 194 17.21 9.35 1.09
CA GLU A 194 16.86 9.48 -0.33
C GLU A 194 15.52 10.19 -0.57
N ASN A 195 14.69 10.41 0.46
CA ASN A 195 13.45 11.19 0.34
C ASN A 195 13.57 12.67 0.80
N VAL A 196 14.80 13.17 1.03
CA VAL A 196 15.05 14.60 1.33
C VAL A 196 15.80 15.27 0.17
N THR A 197 15.14 15.31 -0.97
CA THR A 197 15.45 16.20 -2.11
C THR A 197 14.06 16.59 -2.61
N GLN A 198 13.52 17.79 -2.41
CA GLN A 198 14.08 19.12 -2.58
C GLN A 198 13.04 20.10 -1.98
N THR A 199 13.30 20.73 -0.83
CA THR A 199 12.42 21.82 -0.33
C THR A 199 13.18 22.95 0.37
N GLU A 200 14.50 23.04 0.25
CA GLU A 200 15.22 24.24 0.73
C GLU A 200 16.20 24.72 -0.34
N LEU A 201 15.64 25.51 -1.25
CA LEU A 201 16.35 26.50 -2.05
C LEU A 201 15.32 27.57 -2.35
N PHE A 202 15.19 28.55 -1.46
CA PHE A 202 14.95 29.98 -1.69
C PHE A 202 14.76 30.64 -0.32
N ASP A 203 15.85 31.20 0.20
CA ASP A 203 15.91 32.53 0.83
C ASP A 203 17.36 33.03 0.78
#